data_AF-A0A6J6V9N9-F1
#
_entry.id   AF-A0A6J6V9N9-F1
#
_cell.length_a   1.000
_cell.length_b   1.000
_cell.length_c   1.000
_cell.angle_alpha   90.00
_cell.angle_beta   90.00
_cell.angle_gamma   90.00
#
_symmetry.space_group_name_H-M   'P 1'
#
loop_
_entity.id
_entity.type
_entity.pdbx_description
1 polymer ?
#
loop_
_entity_poly.entity_id
_entity_poly.type
_entity_poly.pdbx_seq_one_letter_code
_entity_poly.pdbx_strand_id
1 'polypeptide(L)' 'MVLSRDAVEDVFRTVATEPLALRIQNPGLTDDRADIIVAGCCILVATMRRLHLSEITVSTRGLLDGVAHRARLTS' A
#
# COMPACT_ATOMS: atom_id res chain seq x y z
N MET A 1 -10.68 -4.15 4.25
CA MET A 1 -9.62 -4.40 5.25
C MET A 1 -9.23 -3.08 5.87
N VAL A 2 -9.22 -2.96 7.19
CA VAL A 2 -8.79 -1.74 7.90
C VAL A 2 -7.28 -1.83 8.14
N LEU A 3 -6.56 -0.74 7.92
CA LEU A 3 -5.13 -0.63 8.14
C LEU A 3 -4.85 0.59 9.02
N SER A 4 -4.34 0.36 10.23
CA SER A 4 -3.99 1.42 11.16
C SER A 4 -2.67 2.09 10.79
N ARG A 5 -2.49 3.35 11.20
CA ARG A 5 -1.22 4.08 11.00
C ARG A 5 -0.05 3.34 11.63
N ASP A 6 -0.24 2.82 12.84
CA ASP A 6 0.80 2.13 13.58
C ASP A 6 1.28 0.87 12.83
N ALA A 7 0.35 0.11 12.24
CA ALA A 7 0.69 -1.04 11.41
C ALA A 7 1.46 -0.63 10.13
N VAL A 8 1.10 0.49 9.50
CA VAL A 8 1.87 1.01 8.35
C VAL A 8 3.29 1.42 8.79
N GLU A 9 3.41 2.10 9.93
CA GLU A 9 4.70 2.55 10.46
C GLU A 9 5.60 1.37 10.84
N ASP A 10 5.03 0.28 11.38
CA ASP A 10 5.75 -0.97 11.64
C ASP A 10 6.31 -1.58 10.36
N VAL A 11 5.46 -1.74 9.33
CA VAL A 11 5.90 -2.26 8.02
C VAL A 11 6.98 -1.37 7.41
N PHE A 12 6.79 -0.05 7.47
CA PHE A 12 7.76 0.92 6.98
C PHE A 12 9.12 0.75 7.67
N ARG A 13 9.16 0.62 9.00
CA ARG A 13 10.41 0.42 9.76
C ARG A 13 11.16 -0.84 9.31
N THR A 14 10.43 -1.93 9.07
CA THR A 14 11.01 -3.17 8.54
C THR A 14 11.60 -2.96 7.15
N VAL A 15 10.79 -2.56 6.18
CA VAL A 15 11.24 -2.50 4.77
C VAL A 15 12.28 -1.40 4.52
N ALA A 16 12.27 -0.32 5.30
CA ALA A 16 13.22 0.78 5.15
C ALA A 16 14.63 0.41 5.63
N THR A 17 14.76 -0.57 6.52
CA THR A 17 16.05 -0.99 7.09
C THR A 17 16.63 -2.23 6.40
N GLU A 18 15.80 -2.99 5.70
CA GLU A 18 16.23 -4.16 4.93
C GLU A 18 16.88 -3.78 3.59
N PRO A 19 17.97 -4.45 3.17
CA PRO A 19 18.44 -4.41 1.79
C PRO A 19 17.44 -5.14 0.87
N LEU A 20 17.47 -4.81 -0.43
CA LEU A 20 16.56 -5.37 -1.44
C LEU A 20 16.49 -6.91 -1.41
N ALA A 21 17.63 -7.59 -1.25
CA ALA A 21 17.70 -9.05 -1.20
C ALA A 21 16.93 -9.69 -0.02
N LEU A 22 16.78 -8.96 1.09
CA LEU A 22 15.94 -9.39 2.20
C LEU A 22 14.48 -8.97 1.98
N ARG A 23 14.25 -7.77 1.43
CA ARG A 23 12.89 -7.30 1.17
C ARG A 23 12.08 -8.25 0.32
N ILE A 24 12.68 -8.81 -0.73
CA ILE A 24 12.05 -9.78 -1.65
C ILE A 24 11.51 -11.02 -0.92
N GLN A 25 12.04 -11.34 0.27
CA GLN A 25 11.62 -12.49 1.06
C GLN A 25 10.40 -12.19 1.94
N ASN A 26 9.94 -10.94 2.01
CA ASN A 26 8.78 -10.57 2.83
C ASN A 26 7.49 -11.18 2.27
N PRO A 27 6.70 -11.89 3.09
CA PRO A 27 5.42 -12.45 2.65
C PRO A 27 4.48 -11.38 2.09
N GLY A 28 3.92 -11.63 0.91
CA GLY A 28 2.99 -10.72 0.24
C GLY A 28 3.65 -9.56 -0.53
N LEU A 29 4.98 -9.45 -0.52
CA LEU A 29 5.73 -8.53 -1.36
C LEU A 29 6.28 -9.29 -2.58
N THR A 30 5.93 -8.84 -3.78
CA THR A 30 6.45 -9.41 -5.02
C THR A 30 7.76 -8.75 -5.41
N ASP A 31 8.61 -9.48 -6.15
CA ASP A 31 9.94 -9.03 -6.57
C ASP A 31 9.91 -7.68 -7.31
N ASP A 32 8.90 -7.47 -8.17
CA ASP A 32 8.67 -6.24 -8.95
C ASP A 32 8.27 -5.03 -8.10
N ARG A 33 7.97 -5.24 -6.82
CA ARG A 33 7.58 -4.18 -5.88
C ARG A 33 8.64 -3.90 -4.82
N ALA A 34 9.61 -4.80 -4.62
CA ALA A 34 10.54 -4.73 -3.50
C ALA A 34 11.53 -3.56 -3.57
N ASP A 35 11.79 -3.05 -4.78
CA ASP A 35 12.61 -1.86 -5.01
C ASP A 35 11.85 -0.56 -4.69
N ILE A 36 10.55 -0.50 -5.01
CA ILE A 36 9.71 0.69 -4.83
C ILE A 36 8.94 0.74 -3.50
N ILE A 37 8.85 -0.37 -2.76
CA ILE A 37 7.97 -0.48 -1.59
C ILE A 37 8.26 0.57 -0.52
N VAL A 38 9.54 0.88 -0.28
CA VAL A 38 9.96 1.86 0.72
C VAL A 38 9.40 3.25 0.39
N ALA A 39 9.45 3.64 -0.88
CA ALA A 39 8.88 4.92 -1.33
C ALA A 39 7.35 4.95 -1.16
N GLY A 40 6.66 3.84 -1.47
CA GLY A 40 5.22 3.70 -1.26
C GLY A 40 4.83 3.86 0.23
N CYS A 41 5.57 3.19 1.12
CA CYS A 41 5.38 3.33 2.57
C CYS A 41 5.62 4.78 3.05
N CYS A 42 6.67 5.45 2.56
CA CYS A 42 6.93 6.86 2.88
C CYS A 42 5.74 7.76 2.53
N ILE A 43 5.20 7.60 1.31
CA ILE A 43 4.04 8.39 0.85
C ILE A 43 2.84 8.12 1.74
N LEU A 44 2.55 6.85 2.05
CA LEU A 44 1.40 6.50 2.88
C LEU A 44 1.52 7.03 4.31
N VAL A 45 2.65 6.80 4.99
CA VAL A 45 2.90 7.32 6.35
C VAL A 45 2.82 8.84 6.38
N ALA A 46 3.46 9.52 5.44
CA ALA A 46 3.43 10.98 5.36
C ALA A 46 2.00 11.50 5.14
N THR A 47 1.23 10.84 4.29
CA THR A 47 -0.18 11.19 4.02
C THR A 47 -1.04 11.02 5.27
N MET A 48 -0.94 9.88 5.95
CA MET A 48 -1.68 9.62 7.18
C MET A 48 -1.32 10.61 8.29
N ARG A 49 -0.04 10.95 8.45
CA ARG A 49 0.42 11.96 9.42
C ARG A 49 -0.11 13.35 9.07
N ARG A 50 -0.01 13.77 7.81
CA ARG A 50 -0.44 15.10 7.34
C ARG A 50 -1.95 15.29 7.45
N LEU A 51 -2.73 14.25 7.26
CA LEU A 51 -4.19 14.28 7.33
C LEU A 51 -4.73 13.86 8.71
N HIS A 52 -3.85 13.59 9.68
CA HIS A 52 -4.22 13.12 11.02
C HIS A 52 -5.08 11.85 11.02
N LEU A 53 -4.88 10.94 10.05
CA LEU A 53 -5.61 9.69 9.95
C LEU A 53 -5.01 8.65 10.91
N SER A 54 -5.86 8.01 11.71
CA SER A 54 -5.50 6.86 12.56
C SER A 54 -5.58 5.54 11.80
N GLU A 55 -6.43 5.46 10.78
CA GLU A 55 -6.63 4.27 9.95
C GLU A 55 -7.15 4.62 8.57
N ILE A 56 -7.03 3.67 7.64
CA ILE A 56 -7.64 3.70 6.32
C ILE A 56 -8.32 2.37 6.01
N THR A 57 -9.29 2.39 5.10
CA THR A 57 -9.88 1.16 4.54
C THR A 57 -9.26 0.89 3.17
N VAL A 58 -8.64 -0.29 3.02
CA VAL A 58 -8.08 -0.75 1.75
C VAL A 58 -9.18 -1.36 0.89
N SER A 59 -9.37 -0.78 -0.30
CA SER A 59 -10.23 -1.31 -1.38
C SER A 59 -9.42 -2.24 -2.28
N THR A 60 -9.96 -3.41 -2.60
CA THR A 60 -9.41 -4.32 -3.63
C THR A 60 -9.88 -3.97 -5.04
N ARG A 61 -10.81 -3.00 -5.18
CA ARG A 61 -11.29 -2.52 -6.47
C ARG A 61 -10.39 -1.39 -6.97
N GLY A 62 -9.92 -1.53 -8.21
CA GLY A 62 -9.11 -0.55 -8.90
C GLY A 62 -9.86 0.18 -10.01
N LEU A 63 -9.10 0.89 -10.84
CA LEU A 63 -9.64 1.67 -11.96
C LEU A 63 -10.37 0.78 -12.97
N LEU A 64 -9.85 -0.42 -13.26
CA LEU A 64 -10.46 -1.35 -14.21
C LEU A 64 -11.85 -1.80 -13.77
N ASP A 65 -12.07 -2.04 -12.46
CA ASP A 65 -13.40 -2.36 -11.93
C ASP A 65 -14.37 -1.20 -12.15
N GLY A 66 -13.91 0.04 -11.98
CA GLY A 66 -14.70 1.25 -12.26
C GLY A 66 -15.09 1.36 -13.74
N VAL A 67 -14.14 1.11 -14.65
CA VAL A 67 -14.40 1.10 -16.11
C VAL A 67 -15.38 0.00 -16.48
N ALA A 68 -15.21 -1.22 -15.95
CA ALA A 68 -16.11 -2.34 -16.21
C ALA A 68 -17.52 -2.07 -15.67
N HIS A 69 -17.64 -1.49 -14.48
CA HIS A 69 -18.93 -1.11 -13.91
C HIS A 69 -19.62 -0.03 -14.75
N ARG A 70 -18.88 1.00 -15.18
CA ARG A 70 -19.40 2.05 -16.07
C ARG A 70 -19.88 1.48 -17.41
N ALA A 71 -19.13 0.57 -18.03
CA ALA A 71 -19.53 -0.07 -19.27
C ALA A 71 -20.88 -0.79 -19.14
N ARG A 72 -21.09 -1.53 -18.04
CA ARG A 72 -22.36 -2.23 -17.75
C ARG A 72 -23.56 -1.31 -17.54
N LEU A 73 -23.34 -0.10 -17.05
CA LEU A 73 -24.43 0.88 -16.85
C LEU A 73 -24.86 1.57 -18.15
N THR A 74 -24.03 1.48 -19.20
CA THR A 74 -24.24 2.16 -20.49
C THR A 74 -24.72 1.21 -21.59
N SER A 75 -24.83 -0.09 -21.27
CA SER A 75 -25.35 -1.18 -22.10
C SER A 75 -26.76 -1.55 -21.69
#